data_AF-A0AA42UFT7-F1
#
_entry.id   AF-A0AA42UFT7-F1
#
_cell.length_a   1.000
_cell.length_b   1.000
_cell.length_c   1.000
_cell.angle_alpha   90.00
_cell.angle_beta   90.00
_cell.angle_gamma   90.00
#
_symmetry.space_group_name_H-M   'P 1'
#
loop_
_entity.id
_entity.type
_entity.pdbx_description
1 polymer ?
#
loop_
_entity_poly.entity_id
_entity_poly.type
_entity_poly.pdbx_seq_one_letter_code
_entity_poly.pdbx_strand_id
1 'polypeptide(L)'
;MSRINYIILLNLLSVFTFAQTTLITGKVVIDDGVAGQDAVDNILVTNESTNAKTFTNASGMFSIKASVGDELVITHDFYIERKIKITSDILAKGMLTIHLNIETIELAEARINTLDRNFKNNIKLEHGKVDELYDNLNLGFDPNLRFRKIDPYASSMLNNNGLLDPSNWIAMISGQKKEAKKVDKYFKKVDKIKDLENYFTSNYFIETLNIPENKVSEYMRYCYANFELEKLVKENKYDKITEILEEQAPKYLEMIKK
;
A
#
# COMPACT_ATOMS: atom_id res chain seq x y z
N MET A 1 2.97 11.69 68.86
CA MET A 1 3.71 11.50 67.60
C MET A 1 3.15 12.46 66.56
N SER A 2 4.00 13.31 65.99
CA SER A 2 3.59 14.46 65.17
C SER A 2 3.01 14.02 63.82
N ARG A 3 2.05 14.79 63.29
CA ARG A 3 1.48 14.62 61.93
C ARG A 3 2.55 14.56 60.84
N ILE A 4 3.69 15.18 61.09
CA ILE A 4 4.90 15.15 60.25
C ILE A 4 5.47 13.74 60.07
N ASN A 5 5.43 12.88 61.10
CA ASN A 5 5.95 11.52 60.98
C ASN A 5 5.09 10.67 60.03
N TYR A 6 3.77 10.89 59.99
CA TYR A 6 2.88 10.22 59.04
C TYR A 6 3.10 10.70 57.60
N ILE A 7 3.40 11.98 57.40
CA ILE A 7 3.73 12.53 56.07
C ILE A 7 5.06 11.97 55.57
N ILE A 8 6.07 11.85 56.44
CA ILE A 8 7.36 11.25 56.08
C ILE A 8 7.19 9.75 55.76
N LEU A 9 6.39 9.02 56.56
CA LEU A 9 6.09 7.61 56.30
C LEU A 9 5.32 7.40 54.98
N LEU A 10 4.40 8.32 54.65
CA LEU A 10 3.64 8.30 53.39
C LEU A 10 4.51 8.62 52.18
N ASN A 11 5.50 9.53 52.31
CA ASN A 11 6.47 9.84 51.25
C ASN A 11 7.55 8.76 51.08
N LEU A 12 7.83 7.95 52.11
CA LEU A 12 8.73 6.78 52.00
C LEU A 12 8.06 5.57 51.35
N LEU A 13 6.72 5.50 51.34
CA LEU A 13 5.98 4.42 50.68
C LEU A 13 5.88 4.61 49.15
N SER A 14 6.00 5.84 48.64
CA SER A 14 5.84 6.15 47.21
C SER A 14 7.10 5.90 46.35
N VAL A 15 8.26 5.63 46.96
CA VAL A 15 9.55 5.50 46.24
C VAL A 15 9.88 4.08 45.72
N PHE A 16 8.98 3.10 45.86
CA PHE A 16 9.28 1.70 45.53
C PHE A 16 8.64 1.16 44.24
N THR A 17 8.10 2.00 43.35
CA THR A 17 7.58 1.53 42.06
C THR A 17 8.64 1.65 40.95
N PHE A 18 9.68 0.81 41.02
CA PHE A 18 10.53 0.56 39.84
C PHE A 18 9.93 -0.61 39.05
N ALA A 19 9.21 -0.30 37.96
CA ALA A 19 8.94 -1.29 36.93
C ALA A 19 10.27 -1.60 36.21
N GLN A 20 11.01 -2.61 36.67
CA GLN A 20 12.24 -3.05 36.01
C GLN A 20 11.89 -3.73 34.69
N THR A 21 12.12 -3.03 33.59
CA THR A 21 12.05 -3.59 32.24
C THR A 21 13.35 -4.31 31.93
N THR A 22 13.25 -5.54 31.44
CA THR A 22 14.41 -6.39 31.10
C THR A 22 14.45 -6.66 29.60
N LEU A 23 15.63 -6.77 29.01
CA LEU A 23 15.78 -7.11 27.59
C LEU A 23 15.63 -8.62 27.43
N ILE A 24 14.57 -9.06 26.74
CA ILE A 24 14.34 -10.45 26.38
C ILE A 24 14.83 -10.68 24.97
N THR A 25 15.46 -11.83 24.73
CA THR A 25 15.77 -12.30 23.38
C THR A 25 14.82 -13.44 23.01
N GLY A 26 14.34 -13.45 21.78
CA GLY A 26 13.47 -14.52 21.30
C GLY A 26 13.84 -15.00 19.91
N LYS A 27 13.35 -16.20 19.58
CA LYS A 27 13.47 -16.83 18.27
C LYS A 27 12.10 -17.27 17.79
N VAL A 28 11.74 -16.86 16.58
CA VAL A 28 10.53 -17.31 15.89
C VAL A 28 10.87 -18.54 15.03
N VAL A 29 9.98 -19.53 15.06
CA VAL A 29 10.03 -20.77 14.27
C VAL A 29 8.66 -20.98 13.62
N ILE A 30 8.64 -21.46 12.39
CA ILE A 30 7.40 -21.79 11.66
C ILE A 30 7.26 -23.31 11.66
N ASP A 31 6.12 -23.83 12.15
CA ASP A 31 5.94 -25.27 12.34
C ASP A 31 5.62 -26.02 11.04
N ASP A 32 4.90 -25.39 10.10
CA ASP A 32 4.45 -26.00 8.84
C ASP A 32 5.01 -25.25 7.63
N GLY A 33 6.33 -25.27 7.49
CA GLY A 33 6.99 -24.49 6.46
C GLY A 33 6.64 -24.91 5.02
N VAL A 34 6.06 -24.02 4.23
CA VAL A 34 5.90 -24.12 2.78
C VAL A 34 6.91 -23.20 2.08
N ALA A 35 7.69 -23.76 1.14
CA ALA A 35 8.70 -23.01 0.40
C ALA A 35 8.13 -21.70 -0.19
N GLY A 36 8.66 -20.56 0.28
CA GLY A 36 8.22 -19.21 -0.10
C GLY A 36 7.29 -18.51 0.90
N GLN A 37 6.78 -19.21 1.91
CA GLN A 37 5.98 -18.66 3.01
C GLN A 37 6.69 -18.73 4.38
N ASP A 38 7.87 -19.33 4.43
CA ASP A 38 8.64 -19.61 5.66
C ASP A 38 9.58 -18.46 6.05
N ALA A 39 9.15 -17.24 5.79
CA ALA A 39 9.91 -16.05 6.11
C ALA A 39 9.93 -15.85 7.64
N VAL A 40 11.04 -16.16 8.28
CA VAL A 40 11.28 -15.83 9.69
C VAL A 40 11.83 -14.41 9.87
N ASP A 41 12.14 -13.71 8.77
CA ASP A 41 12.63 -12.33 8.75
C ASP A 41 11.47 -11.31 8.74
N ASN A 42 11.70 -10.13 9.31
CA ASN A 42 10.76 -9.01 9.33
C ASN A 42 9.38 -9.28 9.97
N ILE A 43 9.28 -10.24 10.88
CA ILE A 43 8.08 -10.46 11.69
C ILE A 43 8.00 -9.38 12.77
N LEU A 44 6.85 -8.71 12.88
CA LEU A 44 6.64 -7.64 13.85
C LEU A 44 6.38 -8.23 15.24
N VAL A 45 7.18 -7.80 16.22
CA VAL A 45 6.96 -8.11 17.64
C VAL A 45 6.65 -6.82 18.37
N THR A 46 5.47 -6.75 18.97
CA THR A 46 4.97 -5.59 19.71
C THR A 46 4.75 -5.95 21.17
N ASN A 47 5.24 -5.15 22.10
CA ASN A 47 4.81 -5.20 23.49
C ASN A 47 3.60 -4.28 23.65
N GLU A 48 2.40 -4.83 23.85
CA GLU A 48 1.15 -4.04 23.96
C GLU A 48 1.16 -3.11 25.17
N SER A 49 1.84 -3.48 26.26
CA SER A 49 1.87 -2.69 27.49
C SER A 49 2.74 -1.44 27.37
N THR A 50 3.83 -1.50 26.60
CA THR A 50 4.78 -0.37 26.42
C THR A 50 4.73 0.26 25.04
N ASN A 51 3.99 -0.33 24.09
CA ASN A 51 4.03 -0.03 22.66
C ASN A 51 5.42 -0.14 22.01
N ALA A 52 6.37 -0.81 22.66
CA ALA A 52 7.68 -1.09 22.06
C ALA A 52 7.52 -2.06 20.88
N LYS A 53 8.25 -1.80 19.79
CA LYS A 53 8.19 -2.59 18.56
C LYS A 53 9.59 -2.98 18.11
N THR A 54 9.71 -4.18 17.58
CA THR A 54 10.94 -4.67 16.95
C THR A 54 10.58 -5.64 15.83
N PHE A 55 11.55 -5.92 14.96
CA PHE A 55 11.41 -6.88 13.88
C PHE A 55 12.38 -8.04 14.08
N THR A 56 11.98 -9.24 13.68
CA THR A 56 12.92 -10.36 13.60
C THR A 56 13.93 -10.15 12.48
N ASN A 57 15.13 -10.71 12.64
CA ASN A 57 16.14 -10.74 11.59
C ASN A 57 16.03 -12.02 10.73
N ALA A 58 16.94 -12.17 9.76
CA ALA A 58 17.02 -13.33 8.85
C ALA A 58 17.13 -14.72 9.54
N SER A 59 17.47 -14.77 10.83
CA SER A 59 17.53 -16.02 11.61
C SER A 59 16.31 -16.23 12.53
N GLY A 60 15.30 -15.36 12.43
CA GLY A 60 14.11 -15.35 13.27
C GLY A 60 14.33 -14.75 14.66
N MET A 61 15.49 -14.13 14.90
CA MET A 61 15.87 -13.63 16.22
C MET A 61 15.40 -12.18 16.41
N PHE A 62 14.95 -11.86 17.62
CA PHE A 62 14.58 -10.50 18.02
C PHE A 62 15.00 -10.22 19.47
N SER A 63 15.10 -8.94 19.83
CA SER A 63 15.24 -8.51 21.21
C SER A 63 14.31 -7.35 21.52
N ILE A 64 13.60 -7.42 22.65
CA ILE A 64 12.64 -6.40 23.08
C ILE A 64 12.66 -6.24 24.60
N LYS A 65 12.44 -5.02 25.10
CA LYS A 65 12.29 -4.77 26.53
C LYS A 65 10.88 -5.17 26.98
N ALA A 66 10.79 -5.96 28.04
CA ALA A 66 9.54 -6.39 28.62
C ALA A 66 9.68 -6.66 30.14
N SER A 67 8.55 -6.60 30.83
CA SER A 67 8.40 -6.83 32.27
C SER A 67 7.46 -8.02 32.51
N VAL A 68 7.50 -8.58 33.73
CA VAL A 68 6.53 -9.61 34.12
C VAL A 68 5.11 -9.04 34.04
N GLY A 69 4.22 -9.74 33.33
CA GLY A 69 2.83 -9.34 33.13
C GLY A 69 2.56 -8.65 31.79
N ASP A 70 3.60 -8.18 31.09
CA ASP A 70 3.46 -7.61 29.75
C ASP A 70 2.96 -8.66 28.74
N GLU A 71 2.28 -8.22 27.69
CA GLU A 71 1.84 -9.08 26.58
C GLU A 71 2.60 -8.72 25.30
N LEU A 72 3.28 -9.72 24.73
CA LEU A 72 3.91 -9.62 23.42
C LEU A 72 2.97 -10.16 22.35
N VAL A 73 2.79 -9.39 21.29
CA VAL A 73 1.99 -9.75 20.12
C VAL A 73 2.90 -9.84 18.92
N ILE A 74 2.80 -10.97 18.22
CA ILE A 74 3.63 -11.32 17.08
C ILE A 74 2.71 -11.35 15.86
N THR A 75 2.97 -10.47 14.89
CA THR A 75 2.13 -10.29 13.69
C THR A 75 2.93 -10.32 12.40
N HIS A 76 2.30 -10.85 11.35
CA HIS A 76 2.80 -10.88 9.98
C HIS A 76 1.64 -11.13 9.02
N ASP A 77 1.80 -10.77 7.74
CA ASP A 77 0.74 -10.88 6.72
C ASP A 77 0.36 -12.34 6.35
N PHE A 78 1.22 -13.31 6.68
CA PHE A 78 1.05 -14.73 6.30
C PHE A 78 0.92 -15.67 7.49
N TYR A 79 0.99 -15.18 8.72
CA TYR A 79 0.98 -16.01 9.91
C TYR A 79 -0.15 -15.59 10.86
N ILE A 80 -0.74 -16.59 11.51
CA ILE A 80 -1.76 -16.36 12.52
C ILE A 80 -1.12 -15.57 13.67
N GLU A 81 -1.76 -14.45 14.02
CA GLU A 81 -1.34 -13.61 15.16
C GLU A 81 -1.20 -14.46 16.44
N ARG A 82 -0.10 -14.27 17.15
CA ARG A 82 0.14 -14.95 18.43
C ARG A 82 0.40 -13.95 19.54
N LYS A 83 -0.32 -14.12 20.66
CA LYS A 83 -0.13 -13.34 21.89
C LYS A 83 0.53 -14.19 22.97
N ILE A 84 1.50 -13.62 23.66
CA ILE A 84 2.28 -14.29 24.71
C ILE A 84 2.40 -13.36 25.91
N LYS A 85 1.89 -13.83 27.05
CA LYS A 85 2.07 -13.14 28.33
C LYS A 85 3.42 -13.48 28.95
N ILE A 86 4.17 -12.45 29.35
CA ILE A 86 5.50 -12.60 29.94
C ILE A 86 5.37 -13.01 31.41
N THR A 87 5.87 -14.20 31.71
CA THR A 87 5.94 -14.74 33.07
C THR A 87 7.35 -14.61 33.64
N SER A 88 7.47 -14.69 34.97
CA SER A 88 8.76 -14.66 35.66
C SER A 88 9.71 -15.76 35.17
N ASP A 89 9.18 -16.94 34.82
CA ASP A 89 9.96 -18.06 34.31
C ASP A 89 10.55 -17.77 32.91
N ILE A 90 9.81 -17.05 32.06
CA ILE A 90 10.28 -16.64 30.73
C ILE A 90 11.43 -15.65 30.88
N LEU A 91 11.31 -14.68 31.80
CA LEU A 91 12.40 -13.74 32.09
C LEU A 91 13.62 -14.43 32.66
N ALA A 92 13.43 -15.39 33.58
CA ALA A 92 14.53 -16.14 34.19
C ALA A 92 15.30 -16.99 33.16
N LYS A 93 14.61 -17.54 32.16
CA LYS A 93 15.23 -18.29 31.06
C LYS A 93 15.96 -17.41 30.04
N GLY A 94 15.59 -16.14 29.92
CA GLY A 94 16.23 -15.13 29.04
C GLY A 94 16.04 -15.33 27.53
N MET A 95 15.66 -16.53 27.09
CA MET A 95 15.40 -16.88 25.70
C MET A 95 13.99 -17.47 25.52
N LEU A 96 13.23 -16.89 24.59
CA LEU A 96 11.85 -17.31 24.26
C LEU A 96 11.80 -17.90 22.84
N THR A 97 11.33 -19.14 22.70
CA THR A 97 11.04 -19.72 21.37
C THR A 97 9.55 -19.64 21.09
N ILE A 98 9.20 -19.05 19.95
CA ILE A 98 7.83 -18.78 19.53
C ILE A 98 7.57 -19.54 18.25
N HIS A 99 6.54 -20.39 18.27
CA HIS A 99 6.11 -21.12 17.09
C HIS A 99 4.96 -20.35 16.42
N LEU A 100 4.99 -20.16 15.11
CA LEU A 100 3.91 -19.55 14.36
C LEU A 100 3.35 -20.52 13.33
N ASN A 101 2.05 -20.39 13.08
CA ASN A 101 1.32 -21.18 12.10
C ASN A 101 0.94 -20.28 10.93
N ILE A 102 0.92 -20.86 9.73
CA ILE A 102 0.51 -20.15 8.52
C ILE A 102 -0.98 -19.79 8.61
N GLU A 103 -1.32 -18.56 8.27
CA GLU A 103 -2.70 -18.13 8.08
C GLU A 103 -3.17 -18.55 6.69
N THR A 104 -4.03 -19.55 6.63
CA THR A 104 -4.63 -20.02 5.37
C THR A 104 -5.74 -19.07 4.95
N ILE A 105 -5.47 -18.22 3.96
CA ILE A 105 -6.50 -17.40 3.32
C ILE A 105 -7.20 -18.27 2.26
N GLU A 106 -8.40 -18.78 2.60
CA GLU A 106 -9.26 -19.40 1.60
C GLU A 106 -9.80 -18.32 0.66
N LEU A 107 -9.42 -18.37 -0.62
CA LEU A 107 -10.00 -17.50 -1.63
C LEU A 107 -11.48 -17.87 -1.79
N ALA A 108 -12.37 -16.91 -1.62
CA ALA A 108 -13.78 -17.11 -1.92
C ALA A 108 -13.91 -17.58 -3.38
N GLU A 109 -14.59 -18.70 -3.59
CA GLU A 109 -14.84 -19.24 -4.93
C GLU A 109 -15.44 -18.14 -5.82
N ALA A 110 -14.78 -17.87 -6.94
CA ALA A 110 -15.27 -16.92 -7.93
C ALA A 110 -16.57 -17.48 -8.52
N ARG A 111 -17.71 -16.99 -8.03
CA ARG A 111 -18.99 -17.22 -8.70
C ARG A 111 -18.95 -16.50 -10.03
N ILE A 112 -18.78 -17.27 -11.12
CA ILE A 112 -18.98 -16.75 -12.47
C ILE A 112 -20.48 -16.47 -12.60
N ASN A 113 -20.88 -15.25 -12.27
CA ASN A 113 -22.20 -14.78 -12.63
C ASN A 113 -22.25 -14.77 -14.16
N THR A 114 -23.17 -15.53 -14.74
CA THR A 114 -23.44 -15.47 -16.18
C THR A 114 -23.84 -14.03 -16.49
N LEU A 115 -22.94 -13.33 -17.18
CA LEU A 115 -23.14 -11.95 -17.58
C LEU A 115 -24.33 -11.89 -18.55
N ASP A 116 -25.29 -11.03 -18.26
CA ASP A 116 -26.35 -10.65 -19.19
C ASP A 116 -25.71 -10.13 -20.48
N ARG A 117 -26.29 -10.55 -21.62
CA ARG A 117 -25.87 -10.11 -22.96
C ARG A 117 -25.94 -8.59 -23.10
N ASN A 118 -26.80 -7.94 -22.32
CA ASN A 118 -26.85 -6.50 -22.19
C ASN A 118 -25.95 -6.03 -21.04
N PHE A 119 -24.72 -5.62 -21.38
CA PHE A 119 -23.63 -5.34 -20.43
C PHE A 119 -24.00 -4.33 -19.32
N LYS A 120 -24.95 -3.42 -19.59
CA LYS A 120 -25.45 -2.43 -18.63
C LYS A 120 -26.15 -3.07 -17.43
N ASN A 121 -26.75 -4.25 -17.59
CA ASN A 121 -27.48 -4.96 -16.54
C ASN A 121 -26.56 -5.72 -15.57
N ASN A 122 -25.30 -5.96 -15.97
CA ASN A 122 -24.28 -6.62 -15.15
C ASN A 122 -23.66 -5.68 -14.12
N ILE A 123 -23.80 -4.37 -14.33
CA ILE A 123 -23.30 -3.35 -13.43
C ILE A 123 -24.38 -3.09 -12.37
N LYS A 124 -24.56 -4.03 -11.45
CA LYS A 124 -25.25 -3.72 -10.19
C LYS A 124 -24.22 -3.13 -9.24
N LEU A 125 -24.20 -1.80 -9.15
CA LEU A 125 -23.57 -1.12 -8.04
C LEU A 125 -24.40 -1.49 -6.80
N GLU A 126 -23.94 -2.46 -6.01
CA GLU A 126 -24.55 -2.72 -4.72
C GLU A 126 -24.28 -1.52 -3.81
N HIS A 127 -25.35 -0.83 -3.46
CA HIS A 127 -25.32 0.28 -2.53
C HIS A 127 -25.16 -0.29 -1.11
N GLY A 128 -23.95 -0.21 -0.58
CA GLY A 128 -23.60 -0.78 0.72
C GLY A 128 -23.91 0.16 1.88
N LYS A 129 -23.83 -0.35 3.11
CA LYS A 129 -23.98 0.44 4.35
C LYS A 129 -23.08 1.68 4.40
N VAL A 130 -21.92 1.62 3.76
CA VAL A 130 -20.99 2.74 3.71
C VAL A 130 -21.54 3.85 2.80
N ASP A 131 -22.17 3.51 1.69
CA ASP A 131 -22.78 4.48 0.77
C ASP A 131 -23.98 5.19 1.42
N GLU A 132 -24.79 4.44 2.17
CA GLU A 132 -25.92 4.96 2.94
C GLU A 132 -25.47 5.94 4.05
N LEU A 133 -24.30 5.71 4.65
CA LEU A 133 -23.70 6.66 5.61
C LEU A 133 -23.26 7.96 4.92
N TYR A 134 -22.66 7.89 3.73
CA TYR A 134 -22.25 9.08 2.98
C TYR A 134 -23.44 9.92 2.52
N ASP A 135 -24.53 9.27 2.09
CA ASP A 135 -25.77 9.93 1.68
C ASP A 135 -26.44 10.62 2.89
N ASN A 136 -26.55 9.93 4.03
CA ASN A 136 -27.14 10.48 5.25
C ASN A 136 -26.34 11.63 5.87
N LEU A 137 -25.01 11.63 5.71
CA LEU A 137 -24.15 12.71 6.18
C LEU A 137 -24.21 13.95 5.26
N ASN A 138 -24.85 13.85 4.09
CA ASN A 138 -25.12 14.95 3.16
C ASN A 138 -23.87 15.78 2.80
N LEU A 139 -22.70 15.13 2.78
CA LEU A 139 -21.39 15.78 2.66
C LEU A 139 -21.05 16.21 1.22
N GLY A 140 -21.91 15.90 0.25
CA GLY A 140 -21.71 16.26 -1.16
C GLY A 140 -20.57 15.50 -1.86
N PHE A 141 -20.11 14.39 -1.28
CA PHE A 141 -19.10 13.53 -1.90
C PHE A 141 -19.78 12.43 -2.70
N ASP A 142 -19.40 12.33 -3.99
CA ASP A 142 -19.82 11.24 -4.86
C ASP A 142 -19.18 9.91 -4.37
N PRO A 143 -19.95 8.87 -4.02
CA PRO A 143 -19.44 7.57 -3.59
C PRO A 143 -18.46 6.93 -4.57
N ASN A 144 -18.52 7.32 -5.86
CA ASN A 144 -17.60 6.86 -6.90
C ASN A 144 -16.15 7.38 -6.73
N LEU A 145 -15.87 8.27 -5.77
CA LEU A 145 -14.52 8.74 -5.44
C LEU A 145 -13.62 7.65 -4.83
N ARG A 146 -14.18 6.52 -4.37
CA ARG A 146 -13.40 5.40 -3.79
C ARG A 146 -12.39 4.77 -4.75
N PHE A 147 -12.62 4.89 -6.06
CA PHE A 147 -11.75 4.32 -7.09
C PHE A 147 -10.82 5.35 -7.74
N ARG A 148 -10.76 6.58 -7.21
CA ARG A 148 -9.84 7.58 -7.73
C ARG A 148 -8.43 7.28 -7.24
N LYS A 149 -7.51 6.96 -8.16
CA LYS A 149 -6.05 7.00 -7.88
C LYS A 149 -5.76 8.30 -7.13
N ILE A 150 -5.35 8.18 -5.87
CA ILE A 150 -4.92 9.32 -5.08
C ILE A 150 -3.56 9.73 -5.63
N ASP A 151 -3.50 10.89 -6.26
CA ASP A 151 -2.23 11.49 -6.65
C ASP A 151 -1.48 11.87 -5.36
N PRO A 152 -0.30 11.28 -5.07
CA PRO A 152 0.47 11.59 -3.86
C PRO A 152 0.94 13.06 -3.81
N TYR A 153 0.78 13.82 -4.89
CA TYR A 153 1.02 15.26 -4.97
C TYR A 153 -0.24 16.11 -5.06
N ALA A 154 -1.44 15.52 -4.96
CA ALA A 154 -2.67 16.27 -4.78
C ALA A 154 -2.65 16.91 -3.39
N SER A 155 -2.18 18.16 -3.32
CA SER A 155 -2.43 18.98 -2.15
C SER A 155 -3.94 19.03 -1.93
N SER A 156 -4.36 18.72 -0.71
CA SER A 156 -5.74 18.70 -0.23
C SER A 156 -6.44 20.02 -0.56
N MET A 157 -7.07 20.09 -1.73
CA MET A 157 -7.87 21.24 -2.16
C MET A 157 -9.35 21.01 -1.85
N LEU A 158 -9.62 20.33 -0.74
CA LEU A 158 -10.96 20.16 -0.17
C LEU A 158 -11.11 21.11 1.01
N ASN A 159 -11.17 22.40 0.71
CA ASN A 159 -11.84 23.36 1.58
C ASN A 159 -12.91 24.05 0.76
N ASN A 160 -14.16 23.81 1.15
CA ASN A 160 -15.39 24.28 0.50
C ASN A 160 -15.66 25.77 0.75
N ASN A 161 -14.61 26.59 0.90
CA ASN A 161 -14.74 28.02 1.16
C ASN A 161 -14.33 28.78 -0.10
N GLY A 162 -15.33 29.15 -0.91
CA GLY A 162 -15.15 29.83 -2.19
C GLY A 162 -14.33 31.13 -2.11
N LEU A 163 -13.71 31.47 -3.24
CA LEU A 163 -13.03 32.72 -3.67
C LEU A 163 -12.14 33.54 -2.70
N LEU A 164 -12.16 33.30 -1.39
CA LEU A 164 -11.52 34.10 -0.35
C LEU A 164 -10.55 33.29 0.52
N ASP A 165 -10.11 32.12 0.04
CA ASP A 165 -9.11 31.33 0.75
C ASP A 165 -7.69 31.88 0.50
N PRO A 166 -6.97 32.32 1.56
CA PRO A 166 -5.58 32.69 1.51
C PRO A 166 -4.61 31.52 1.18
N SER A 167 -5.07 30.35 0.78
CA SER A 167 -4.21 29.32 0.18
C SER A 167 -4.08 29.52 -1.35
N ASN A 168 -5.14 30.03 -2.00
CA ASN A 168 -5.24 30.12 -3.46
C ASN A 168 -4.35 31.22 -4.07
N TRP A 169 -4.27 32.38 -3.42
CA TRP A 169 -3.32 33.46 -3.79
C TRP A 169 -1.86 33.03 -3.59
N ILE A 170 -1.51 32.32 -2.51
CA ILE A 170 -0.15 31.80 -2.25
C ILE A 170 0.24 30.74 -3.29
N ALA A 171 -0.67 29.83 -3.65
CA ALA A 171 -0.43 28.83 -4.70
C ALA A 171 -0.32 29.44 -6.12
N MET A 172 -0.95 30.60 -6.35
CA MET A 172 -0.80 31.38 -7.59
C MET A 172 0.52 32.13 -7.66
N ILE A 173 0.96 32.73 -6.55
CA ILE A 173 2.21 33.52 -6.45
C ILE A 173 3.44 32.60 -6.46
N SER A 174 3.39 31.45 -5.78
CA SER A 174 4.51 30.50 -5.66
C SER A 174 4.77 29.63 -6.90
N GLY A 175 3.92 29.69 -7.93
CA GLY A 175 4.09 28.86 -9.13
C GLY A 175 3.73 27.38 -8.98
N GLN A 176 3.39 26.92 -7.76
CA GLN A 176 3.01 25.54 -7.46
C GLN A 176 1.86 25.03 -8.34
N LYS A 177 0.89 25.90 -8.69
CA LYS A 177 -0.21 25.55 -9.61
C LYS A 177 0.28 25.19 -11.02
N LYS A 178 1.38 25.79 -11.50
CA LYS A 178 1.96 25.45 -12.81
C LYS A 178 2.68 24.11 -12.75
N GLU A 179 3.36 23.82 -11.65
CA GLU A 179 4.07 22.55 -11.45
C GLU A 179 3.10 21.38 -11.27
N ALA A 180 2.09 21.51 -10.41
CA ALA A 180 1.04 20.51 -10.24
C ALA A 180 0.32 20.20 -11.57
N LYS A 181 0.02 21.23 -12.38
CA LYS A 181 -0.55 21.03 -13.73
C LYS A 181 0.39 20.30 -14.70
N LYS A 182 1.71 20.51 -14.59
CA LYS A 182 2.70 19.80 -15.41
C LYS A 182 2.77 18.33 -15.01
N VAL A 183 2.76 18.05 -13.71
CA VAL A 183 2.76 16.70 -13.13
C VAL A 183 1.49 15.94 -13.51
N ASP A 184 0.30 16.55 -13.34
CA ASP A 184 -0.99 15.98 -13.78
C ASP A 184 -0.99 15.69 -15.29
N LYS A 185 -0.50 16.62 -16.11
CA LYS A 185 -0.39 16.41 -17.57
C LYS A 185 0.56 15.26 -17.92
N TYR A 186 1.63 15.08 -17.14
CA TYR A 186 2.57 13.97 -17.32
C TYR A 186 1.91 12.63 -16.98
N PHE A 187 1.25 12.50 -15.82
CA PHE A 187 0.56 11.26 -15.44
C PHE A 187 -0.56 10.89 -16.41
N LYS A 188 -1.37 11.86 -16.84
CA LYS A 188 -2.39 11.63 -17.88
C LYS A 188 -1.80 11.15 -19.19
N LYS A 189 -0.58 11.59 -19.55
CA LYS A 189 0.12 11.11 -20.74
C LYS A 189 0.59 9.66 -20.56
N VAL A 190 1.11 9.32 -19.38
CA VAL A 190 1.55 7.96 -19.05
C VAL A 190 0.37 6.98 -19.05
N ASP A 191 -0.76 7.35 -18.45
CA ASP A 191 -1.96 6.51 -18.43
C ASP A 191 -2.46 6.25 -19.85
N LYS A 192 -2.54 7.26 -20.72
CA LYS A 192 -2.95 7.08 -22.13
C LYS A 192 -2.01 6.16 -22.93
N ILE A 193 -0.71 6.22 -22.65
CA ILE A 193 0.28 5.32 -23.26
C ILE A 193 0.00 3.88 -22.81
N LYS A 194 -0.31 3.69 -21.52
CA LYS A 194 -0.66 2.40 -20.96
C LYS A 194 -1.97 1.86 -21.53
N ASP A 195 -2.97 2.71 -21.72
CA ASP A 195 -4.24 2.34 -22.34
C ASP A 195 -4.03 1.81 -23.76
N LEU A 196 -3.15 2.44 -24.54
CA LEU A 196 -2.76 1.97 -25.87
C LEU A 196 -1.99 0.64 -25.82
N GLU A 197 -1.03 0.48 -24.91
CA GLU A 197 -0.34 -0.80 -24.71
C GLU A 197 -1.34 -1.93 -24.42
N ASN A 198 -2.31 -1.66 -23.54
CA ASN A 198 -3.32 -2.65 -23.15
C ASN A 198 -4.29 -2.96 -24.31
N TYR A 199 -4.68 -1.96 -25.10
CA TYR A 199 -5.56 -2.13 -26.25
C TYR A 199 -4.97 -3.08 -27.31
N PHE A 200 -3.68 -2.90 -27.63
CA PHE A 200 -2.99 -3.74 -28.61
C PHE A 200 -2.50 -5.06 -28.00
N THR A 201 -2.43 -5.18 -26.68
CA THR A 201 -1.89 -6.33 -25.91
C THR A 201 -0.38 -6.53 -26.06
N SER A 202 0.27 -7.03 -25.01
CA SER A 202 1.73 -7.29 -25.04
C SER A 202 2.14 -8.26 -26.15
N ASN A 203 1.31 -9.28 -26.46
CA ASN A 203 1.61 -10.27 -27.50
C ASN A 203 1.70 -9.64 -28.89
N TYR A 204 0.89 -8.63 -29.20
CA TYR A 204 1.01 -7.93 -30.49
C TYR A 204 2.39 -7.29 -30.66
N PHE A 205 2.92 -6.66 -29.62
CA PHE A 205 4.26 -6.07 -29.69
C PHE A 205 5.37 -7.12 -29.75
N ILE A 206 5.24 -8.19 -28.97
CA ILE A 206 6.30 -9.21 -28.83
C ILE A 206 6.30 -10.18 -30.01
N GLU A 207 5.15 -10.74 -30.36
CA GLU A 207 5.02 -11.81 -31.35
C GLU A 207 4.84 -11.25 -32.77
N THR A 208 4.06 -10.17 -32.94
CA THR A 208 3.80 -9.60 -34.28
C THR A 208 4.88 -8.61 -34.67
N LEU A 209 5.21 -7.65 -33.79
CA LEU A 209 6.18 -6.59 -34.09
C LEU A 209 7.63 -6.94 -33.70
N ASN A 210 7.86 -8.11 -33.09
CA ASN A 210 9.17 -8.58 -32.62
C ASN A 210 9.89 -7.60 -31.68
N ILE A 211 9.13 -6.80 -30.90
CA ILE A 211 9.68 -5.91 -29.90
C ILE A 211 10.00 -6.72 -28.63
N PRO A 212 11.23 -6.66 -28.09
CA PRO A 212 11.55 -7.33 -26.83
C PRO A 212 10.61 -6.92 -25.70
N GLU A 213 10.19 -7.87 -24.86
CA GLU A 213 9.22 -7.65 -23.78
C GLU A 213 9.61 -6.46 -22.87
N ASN A 214 10.89 -6.39 -22.51
CA ASN A 214 11.45 -5.30 -21.68
C ASN A 214 11.53 -3.93 -22.40
N LYS A 215 11.22 -3.87 -23.70
CA LYS A 215 11.24 -2.65 -24.52
C LYS A 215 9.86 -2.21 -25.01
N VAL A 216 8.80 -2.98 -24.77
CA VAL A 216 7.43 -2.65 -25.23
C VAL A 216 6.99 -1.24 -24.77
N SER A 217 7.15 -0.92 -23.48
CA SER A 217 6.76 0.40 -22.97
C SER A 217 7.66 1.54 -23.45
N GLU A 218 8.92 1.26 -23.74
CA GLU A 218 9.85 2.26 -24.30
C GLU A 218 9.49 2.57 -25.76
N TYR A 219 9.21 1.51 -26.53
CA TYR A 219 8.76 1.60 -27.91
C TYR A 219 7.43 2.35 -28.04
N MET A 220 6.42 2.03 -27.21
CA MET A 220 5.15 2.76 -27.24
C MET A 220 5.33 4.24 -26.89
N ARG A 221 6.17 4.56 -25.89
CA ARG A 221 6.51 5.96 -25.57
C ARG A 221 7.17 6.68 -26.73
N TYR A 222 8.10 6.03 -27.43
CA TYR A 222 8.73 6.55 -28.64
C TYR A 222 7.68 6.86 -29.72
N CYS A 223 6.79 5.92 -30.01
CA CYS A 223 5.75 6.12 -31.02
C CYS A 223 4.77 7.24 -30.61
N TYR A 224 4.35 7.25 -29.35
CA TYR A 224 3.44 8.25 -28.81
C TYR A 224 4.01 9.67 -28.82
N ALA A 225 5.32 9.81 -28.63
CA ALA A 225 5.99 11.10 -28.64
C ALA A 225 6.22 11.65 -30.06
N ASN A 226 6.49 10.80 -31.04
CA ASN A 226 7.00 11.21 -32.34
C ASN A 226 5.95 11.21 -33.47
N PHE A 227 4.82 10.50 -33.33
CA PHE A 227 3.85 10.31 -34.43
C PHE A 227 2.42 10.73 -34.08
N GLU A 228 2.28 11.71 -33.18
CA GLU A 228 0.98 12.32 -32.81
C GLU A 228 -0.10 11.32 -32.36
N LEU A 229 0.27 10.18 -31.75
CA LEU A 229 -0.70 9.17 -31.35
C LEU A 229 -1.80 9.73 -30.43
N GLU A 230 -1.49 10.73 -29.60
CA GLU A 230 -2.51 11.40 -28.77
C GLU A 230 -3.68 11.96 -29.59
N LYS A 231 -3.41 12.52 -30.78
CA LYS A 231 -4.43 13.08 -31.65
C LYS A 231 -5.24 11.96 -32.31
N LEU A 232 -4.56 10.92 -32.79
CA LEU A 232 -5.21 9.78 -33.43
C LEU A 232 -6.13 9.01 -32.47
N VAL A 233 -5.73 8.86 -31.20
CA VAL A 233 -6.57 8.28 -30.14
C VAL A 233 -7.83 9.12 -29.92
N LYS A 234 -7.70 10.46 -29.84
CA LYS A 234 -8.87 11.36 -29.68
C LYS A 234 -9.83 11.30 -30.86
N GLU A 235 -9.31 11.08 -32.06
CA GLU A 235 -10.09 10.95 -33.30
C GLU A 235 -10.60 9.52 -33.54
N ASN A 236 -10.32 8.57 -32.63
CA ASN A 236 -10.64 7.13 -32.75
C ASN A 236 -10.08 6.46 -34.02
N LYS A 237 -8.93 6.92 -34.52
CA LYS A 237 -8.31 6.42 -35.76
C LYS A 237 -7.29 5.31 -35.47
N TYR A 238 -7.75 4.19 -34.89
CA TYR A 238 -6.88 3.08 -34.47
C TYR A 238 -6.19 2.36 -35.64
N ASP A 239 -6.80 2.31 -36.82
CA ASP A 239 -6.18 1.72 -38.02
C ASP A 239 -4.87 2.44 -38.37
N LYS A 240 -4.88 3.78 -38.33
CA LYS A 240 -3.68 4.59 -38.57
C LYS A 240 -2.63 4.45 -37.48
N ILE A 241 -3.05 4.22 -36.23
CA ILE A 241 -2.12 3.94 -35.13
C ILE A 241 -1.43 2.60 -35.41
N THR A 242 -2.17 1.60 -35.86
CA THR A 242 -1.66 0.28 -36.23
C THR A 242 -0.62 0.40 -37.34
N GLU A 243 -0.94 1.11 -38.42
CA GLU A 243 0.00 1.38 -39.53
C GLU A 243 1.31 2.04 -39.03
N ILE A 244 1.20 3.04 -38.15
CA ILE A 244 2.37 3.71 -37.57
C ILE A 244 3.19 2.75 -36.71
N LEU A 245 2.56 1.91 -35.89
CA LEU A 245 3.29 0.94 -35.08
C LEU A 245 4.03 -0.06 -35.98
N GLU A 246 3.36 -0.62 -36.98
CA GLU A 246 3.99 -1.55 -37.92
C GLU A 246 5.16 -0.91 -38.69
N GLU A 247 5.01 0.32 -39.18
CA GLU A 247 6.07 1.02 -39.92
C GLU A 247 7.29 1.36 -39.06
N GLN A 248 7.08 1.67 -37.78
CA GLN A 248 8.14 2.14 -36.89
C GLN A 248 8.82 1.03 -36.10
N ALA A 249 8.18 -0.14 -35.95
CA ALA A 249 8.77 -1.30 -35.28
C ALA A 249 10.17 -1.67 -35.82
N PRO A 250 10.39 -1.89 -37.14
CA PRO A 250 11.71 -2.26 -37.64
C PRO A 250 12.75 -1.15 -37.44
N LYS A 251 12.35 0.13 -37.60
CA LYS A 251 13.24 1.28 -37.41
C LYS A 251 13.71 1.41 -35.96
N TYR A 252 12.80 1.19 -35.00
CA TYR A 252 13.13 1.18 -33.58
C TYR A 252 14.05 0.00 -33.23
N LEU A 253 13.81 -1.19 -33.78
CA LEU A 253 14.68 -2.35 -33.60
C LEU A 253 16.10 -2.12 -34.13
N GLU A 254 16.27 -1.36 -35.20
CA GLU A 254 17.59 -0.94 -35.69
C GLU A 254 18.26 0.08 -34.76
N MET A 255 17.49 1.02 -34.20
CA MET A 255 18.02 2.01 -33.26
C MET A 255 18.59 1.39 -31.99
N ILE A 256 17.97 0.33 -31.46
CA ILE A 256 18.39 -0.31 -30.21
C ILE A 256 19.50 -1.35 -30.38
N LYS A 257 19.84 -1.73 -31.62
CA LYS A 257 20.96 -2.64 -31.93
C LYS A 257 22.31 -1.93 -32.00
N LYS A 258 22.31 -0.60 -32.09
CA LYS A 258 23.50 0.25 -32.02
C LYS A 258 23.81 0.62 -30.57
#